data_AF-A0A453DCQ4-F1
#
_entry.id   AF-A0A453DCQ4-F1
#
_cell.length_a   1.000
_cell.length_b   1.000
_cell.length_c   1.000
_cell.angle_alpha   90.00
_cell.angle_beta   90.00
_cell.angle_gamma   90.00
#
_symmetry.space_group_name_H-M   'P 1'
#
loop_
_entity.id
_entity.type
_entity.pdbx_description
1 polymer ?
#
loop_
_entity_poly.entity_id
_entity_poly.type
_entity_poly.pdbx_seq_one_letter_code
_entity_poly.pdbx_strand_id
1 'polypeptide(L)'
;VHEMLDKEVAAGTSPTNIFVCGLSQGGALAIASVLLYPKTLGGCAVFSGSVPLSKSFADRVTPEARKTPVLWFHGMADGVVLFEAGHAGCAFLQELGMACEFKVVQKHT
;
A
#
# COMPACT_ATOMS: atom_id res chain seq x y z
N VAL A 1 -2.03 -11.96 6.77
CA VAL A 1 -2.80 -10.70 6.58
C VAL A 1 -4.16 -10.97 5.98
N HIS A 2 -4.28 -11.63 4.81
CA HIS A 2 -5.59 -11.92 4.21
C HIS A 2 -6.56 -12.66 5.14
N GLU A 3 -6.09 -13.66 5.89
CA GLU A 3 -6.92 -14.33 6.90
C GLU A 3 -7.47 -13.38 7.98
N MET A 4 -6.72 -12.33 8.36
CA MET A 4 -7.20 -11.30 9.30
C MET A 4 -8.27 -10.43 8.64
N LEU A 5 -8.06 -10.01 7.39
CA LEU A 5 -9.06 -9.26 6.63
C LEU A 5 -10.35 -10.07 6.45
N ASP A 6 -10.23 -11.35 6.12
CA ASP A 6 -11.38 -12.25 5.94
C ASP A 6 -12.15 -12.45 7.24
N LYS A 7 -11.46 -12.53 8.38
CA LYS A 7 -12.09 -12.57 9.71
C LYS A 7 -12.89 -11.31 10.01
N GLU A 8 -12.33 -10.12 9.76
CA GLU A 8 -13.05 -8.86 9.97
C GLU A 8 -14.28 -8.74 9.06
N VAL A 9 -14.16 -9.15 7.79
CA VAL A 9 -15.29 -9.16 6.87
C VAL A 9 -16.36 -10.16 7.31
N ALA A 10 -15.96 -11.36 7.77
CA ALA A 10 -16.88 -12.36 8.29
C ALA A 10 -17.58 -11.91 9.59
N ALA A 11 -16.92 -11.06 10.39
CA ALA A 11 -17.50 -10.43 11.56
C ALA A 11 -18.50 -9.30 11.23
N GLY A 12 -18.69 -8.96 9.94
CA GLY A 12 -19.68 -8.00 9.46
C GLY A 12 -19.10 -6.63 9.09
N THR A 13 -17.78 -6.43 9.19
CA THR A 13 -17.14 -5.19 8.77
C THR A 13 -17.13 -5.08 7.25
N SER A 14 -17.70 -4.00 6.70
CA SER A 14 -17.59 -3.73 5.26
C SER A 14 -16.11 -3.63 4.85
N PRO A 15 -15.66 -4.28 3.76
CA PRO A 15 -14.28 -4.14 3.26
C PRO A 15 -13.84 -2.68 3.10
N THR A 16 -14.76 -1.80 2.69
CA THR A 16 -14.52 -0.35 2.52
C THR A 16 -14.28 0.41 3.83
N ASN A 17 -14.49 -0.23 4.98
CA ASN A 17 -14.19 0.31 6.31
C ASN A 17 -12.92 -0.29 6.93
N ILE A 18 -12.20 -1.15 6.18
CA ILE A 18 -10.96 -1.77 6.64
C ILE A 18 -9.77 -1.02 6.02
N PHE A 19 -8.84 -0.60 6.88
CA PHE A 19 -7.62 0.10 6.48
C PHE A 19 -6.41 -0.72 6.89
N VAL A 20 -5.43 -0.85 5.99
CA VAL A 20 -4.19 -1.59 6.27
C VAL A 20 -3.02 -0.61 6.27
N CYS A 21 -2.27 -0.57 7.38
CA CYS A 21 -1.12 0.32 7.50
C CYS A 21 0.13 -0.42 7.95
N GLY A 22 1.30 0.11 7.59
CA GLY A 22 2.56 -0.44 8.07
C GLY A 22 3.78 0.43 7.83
N LEU A 23 4.81 0.22 8.64
CA LEU A 23 6.10 0.91 8.59
C LEU A 23 7.21 0.00 8.08
N SER A 24 8.08 0.52 7.22
CA SER A 24 9.24 -0.19 6.68
C SER A 24 8.84 -1.53 6.04
N GLN A 25 9.34 -2.66 6.55
CA GLN A 25 8.90 -3.99 6.13
C GLN A 25 7.38 -4.19 6.28
N GLY A 26 6.78 -3.65 7.35
CA GLY A 26 5.33 -3.65 7.54
C GLY A 26 4.61 -2.83 6.47
N GLY A 27 5.21 -1.76 5.97
CA GLY A 27 4.68 -0.96 4.87
C GLY A 27 4.69 -1.74 3.56
N ALA A 28 5.79 -2.45 3.29
CA ALA A 28 5.88 -3.36 2.14
C ALA A 28 4.86 -4.50 2.21
N LEU A 29 4.69 -5.09 3.40
CA LEU A 29 3.69 -6.14 3.62
C LEU A 29 2.25 -5.60 3.50
N ALA A 30 1.99 -4.40 4.00
CA ALA A 30 0.68 -3.74 3.93
C ALA A 30 0.26 -3.53 2.48
N ILE A 31 1.10 -2.87 1.67
CA ILE A 31 0.77 -2.60 0.27
C ILE A 31 0.66 -3.88 -0.56
N ALA A 32 1.57 -4.85 -0.36
CA ALA A 32 1.48 -6.13 -1.05
C ALA A 32 0.20 -6.89 -0.70
N SER A 33 -0.25 -6.80 0.56
CA SER A 33 -1.50 -7.43 1.01
C SER A 33 -2.71 -6.79 0.34
N VAL A 34 -2.76 -5.45 0.25
CA VAL A 34 -3.85 -4.73 -0.43
C VAL A 34 -3.89 -5.05 -1.92
N LEU A 35 -2.74 -5.04 -2.59
CA LEU A 35 -2.64 -5.29 -4.04
C LEU A 35 -3.10 -6.70 -4.43
N LEU A 36 -2.95 -7.66 -3.53
CA LEU A 36 -3.33 -9.06 -3.76
C LEU A 36 -4.66 -9.44 -3.12
N TYR A 37 -5.37 -8.52 -2.47
CA TYR A 37 -6.66 -8.81 -1.85
C TYR A 37 -7.80 -8.71 -2.90
N PRO A 38 -8.75 -9.64 -2.96
CA PRO A 38 -9.75 -9.69 -4.03
C PRO A 38 -10.87 -8.65 -3.88
N LYS A 39 -10.88 -7.84 -2.81
CA LYS A 39 -11.92 -6.83 -2.53
C LYS A 39 -11.29 -5.45 -2.40
N THR A 40 -12.03 -4.43 -2.79
CA THR A 40 -11.68 -3.03 -2.48
C THR A 40 -11.71 -2.82 -0.98
N LEU A 41 -10.61 -2.32 -0.43
CA LEU A 41 -10.52 -1.93 0.97
C LEU A 41 -10.76 -0.42 1.13
N GLY A 42 -10.92 0.04 2.38
CA GLY A 42 -11.08 1.46 2.68
C GLY A 42 -9.84 2.28 2.33
N GLY A 43 -8.66 1.69 2.49
CA GLY A 43 -7.40 2.29 2.06
C GLY A 43 -6.16 1.60 2.60
N CYS A 44 -5.01 2.05 2.13
CA CYS A 44 -3.70 1.64 2.64
C CYS A 44 -2.85 2.84 3.03
N ALA A 45 -2.19 2.77 4.18
CA ALA A 45 -1.19 3.77 4.60
C ALA A 45 0.20 3.13 4.71
N VAL A 46 1.13 3.56 3.86
CA VAL A 46 2.50 3.04 3.83
C VAL A 46 3.43 4.08 4.44
N PHE A 47 4.28 3.67 5.40
CA PHE A 47 5.30 4.53 5.98
C PHE A 47 6.68 3.94 5.69
N SER A 48 7.57 4.68 5.04
CA SER A 48 8.94 4.22 4.69
C SER A 48 9.00 2.82 4.06
N GLY A 49 8.00 2.45 3.24
CA GLY A 49 7.89 1.11 2.64
C GLY A 49 8.49 1.00 1.23
N SER A 50 8.29 -0.16 0.61
CA SER A 50 8.60 -0.44 -0.80
C SER A 50 7.61 -1.46 -1.37
N VAL A 51 7.56 -1.62 -2.69
CA VAL A 51 6.70 -2.60 -3.36
C VAL A 51 7.50 -3.37 -4.42
N PRO A 52 7.21 -4.66 -4.68
CA PRO A 52 7.85 -5.39 -5.78
C PRO A 52 7.43 -4.80 -7.13
N LEU A 53 8.37 -4.13 -7.80
CA LEU A 53 8.18 -3.50 -9.11
C LEU A 53 8.34 -4.51 -10.26
N SER A 54 7.52 -5.56 -10.29
CA SER A 54 7.58 -6.57 -11.35
C SER A 54 6.26 -6.69 -12.12
N LYS A 55 6.37 -6.93 -13.43
CA LYS A 55 5.20 -7.18 -14.29
C LYS A 55 4.39 -8.39 -13.81
N SER A 56 5.06 -9.47 -13.41
CA SER A 56 4.41 -10.66 -12.86
C SER A 56 3.64 -10.39 -11.56
N PHE A 57 4.05 -9.37 -10.80
CA PHE A 57 3.31 -8.93 -9.63
C PHE A 57 2.11 -8.06 -10.05
N ALA A 58 2.30 -7.11 -10.96
CA ALA A 58 1.24 -6.28 -11.52
C ALA A 58 0.08 -7.10 -12.12
N ASP A 59 0.39 -8.20 -12.83
CA ASP A 59 -0.59 -9.08 -13.47
C ASP A 59 -1.50 -9.81 -12.44
N ARG A 60 -1.08 -9.88 -11.18
CA ARG A 60 -1.85 -10.48 -10.08
C ARG A 60 -2.80 -9.50 -9.39
N VAL A 61 -2.68 -8.19 -9.69
CA VAL A 61 -3.49 -7.15 -9.05
C VAL A 61 -4.87 -7.11 -9.69
N THR A 62 -5.88 -7.46 -8.90
CA THR A 62 -7.28 -7.53 -9.34
C THR A 62 -7.85 -6.13 -9.62
N PRO A 63 -8.89 -6.01 -10.48
CA PRO A 63 -9.55 -4.71 -10.70
C PRO A 63 -10.12 -4.10 -9.42
N GLU A 64 -10.53 -4.92 -8.46
CA GLU A 64 -11.10 -4.55 -7.16
C GLU A 64 -10.02 -3.99 -6.24
N ALA A 65 -8.85 -4.63 -6.19
CA ALA A 65 -7.70 -4.13 -5.43
C ALA A 65 -7.29 -2.73 -5.90
N ARG A 66 -7.31 -2.49 -7.22
CA ARG A 66 -6.91 -1.20 -7.83
C ARG A 66 -7.78 -0.01 -7.38
N LYS A 67 -9.01 -0.28 -6.94
CA LYS A 67 -9.93 0.75 -6.44
C LYS A 67 -9.59 1.20 -5.01
N THR A 68 -8.68 0.51 -4.32
CA THR A 68 -8.29 0.86 -2.95
C THR A 68 -7.35 2.07 -2.98
N PRO A 69 -7.69 3.18 -2.29
CA PRO A 69 -6.81 4.35 -2.24
C PRO A 69 -5.58 4.09 -1.35
N VAL A 70 -4.44 4.66 -1.73
CA VAL A 70 -3.18 4.51 -1.01
C VAL A 70 -2.63 5.89 -0.63
N LEU A 71 -2.22 6.03 0.62
CA LEU A 71 -1.45 7.16 1.13
C LEU A 71 -0.06 6.69 1.51
N TRP A 72 0.97 7.28 0.93
CA TRP A 72 2.34 6.86 1.11
C TRP A 72 3.17 7.98 1.73
N PHE A 73 3.72 7.72 2.90
CA PHE A 73 4.62 8.62 3.62
C PHE A 73 6.06 8.15 3.48
N HIS A 74 6.97 9.07 3.19
CA HIS A 74 8.39 8.75 3.11
C HIS A 74 9.27 9.94 3.50
N GLY A 75 10.34 9.68 4.27
CA GLY A 75 11.31 10.70 4.63
C GLY A 75 12.34 10.91 3.52
N MET A 76 12.68 12.17 3.20
CA MET A 76 13.74 12.46 2.21
C MET A 76 15.12 11.99 2.67
N ALA A 77 15.35 11.99 3.98
CA ALA A 77 16.61 11.59 4.60
C ALA A 77 16.58 10.14 5.11
N ASP A 78 15.69 9.29 4.58
CA ASP A 78 15.65 7.87 4.93
C ASP A 78 16.89 7.17 4.36
N GLY A 79 17.77 6.73 5.25
CA GLY A 79 19.01 6.02 4.91
C GLY A 79 18.87 4.50 4.89
N VAL A 80 17.67 3.97 5.16
CA VAL A 80 17.41 2.52 5.26
C VAL A 80 16.57 2.05 4.09
N VAL A 81 15.42 2.68 3.88
CA VAL A 81 14.63 2.50 2.66
C VAL A 81 14.76 3.80 1.88
N LEU A 82 15.48 3.72 0.76
CA LEU A 82 15.77 4.91 -0.03
C LEU A 82 14.47 5.60 -0.47
N PHE A 83 14.48 6.93 -0.44
CA PHE A 83 13.34 7.76 -0.83
C PHE A 83 12.83 7.42 -2.24
N GLU A 84 13.74 7.09 -3.15
CA GLU A 84 13.47 6.64 -4.50
C GLU A 84 12.64 5.35 -4.54
N ALA A 85 12.81 4.44 -3.57
CA ALA A 85 11.99 3.24 -3.48
C ALA A 85 10.53 3.58 -3.15
N GLY A 86 10.31 4.57 -2.28
CA GLY A 86 8.98 5.11 -2.02
C GLY A 86 8.36 5.76 -3.25
N HIS A 87 9.11 6.63 -3.93
CA HIS A 87 8.66 7.29 -5.15
C HIS A 87 8.33 6.30 -6.27
N ALA A 88 9.20 5.31 -6.51
CA ALA A 88 8.98 4.27 -7.51
C ALA A 88 7.76 3.41 -7.17
N GLY A 89 7.54 3.12 -5.89
CA GLY A 89 6.32 2.44 -5.44
C GLY A 89 5.05 3.21 -5.75
N CYS A 90 5.02 4.52 -5.46
CA CYS A 90 3.88 5.38 -5.80
C CYS A 90 3.62 5.43 -7.31
N ALA A 91 4.67 5.59 -8.13
CA ALA A 91 4.55 5.63 -9.58
C ALA A 91 3.98 4.31 -10.13
N PHE A 92 4.47 3.17 -9.64
CA PHE A 92 3.95 1.85 -10.00
C PHE A 92 2.46 1.68 -9.67
N LEU A 93 2.01 2.17 -8.52
CA LEU A 93 0.59 2.13 -8.16
C LEU A 93 -0.26 2.97 -9.12
N GLN A 94 0.23 4.14 -9.52
CA GLN A 94 -0.45 5.01 -10.48
C GLN A 94 -0.49 4.37 -11.88
N GLU A 95 0.57 3.69 -12.32
CA GLU A 95 0.60 2.91 -13.56
C GLU A 95 -0.42 1.76 -13.57
N LEU A 96 -0.72 1.18 -12.39
CA LEU A 96 -1.78 0.20 -12.24
C LEU A 96 -3.20 0.80 -12.28
N GLY A 97 -3.32 2.13 -12.33
CA GLY A 97 -4.58 2.86 -12.32
C GLY A 97 -5.13 3.12 -10.91
N MET A 98 -4.30 3.04 -9.88
CA MET A 98 -4.71 3.24 -8.49
C MET A 98 -4.58 4.71 -8.07
N ALA A 99 -5.47 5.13 -7.17
CA ALA A 99 -5.30 6.40 -6.47
C ALA A 99 -4.19 6.25 -5.42
N CYS A 100 -3.05 6.89 -5.66
CA CYS A 100 -1.94 6.92 -4.72
C CYS A 100 -1.47 8.36 -4.50
N GLU A 101 -1.51 8.82 -3.25
CA GLU A 101 -0.98 10.11 -2.81
C GLU A 101 0.35 9.91 -2.09
N PHE A 102 1.37 10.66 -2.49
CA PHE A 102 2.71 10.61 -1.87
C PHE A 102 2.94 11.84 -0.99
N LYS A 103 3.32 11.61 0.26
CA LYS A 103 3.63 12.63 1.27
C LYS A 103 5.08 12.52 1.69
N VAL A 104 5.82 13.57 1.38
CA VAL A 104 7.19 13.72 1.85
C VAL A 104 7.18 14.18 3.31
N VAL A 105 7.82 13.42 4.18
CA VAL A 105 7.97 13.77 5.60
C VAL A 105 9.32 14.46 5.79
N GLN A 106 9.27 15.75 6.16
CA GLN A 106 10.47 16.51 6.54
C GLN A 106 10.76 16.27 8.03
N LYS A 107 12.05 16.18 8.39
CA LYS A 107 12.42 16.29 9.81
C LYS A 107 12.16 17.73 10.25
N HIS A 108 11.26 17.93 11.20
CA HIS A 108 11.29 19.15 12.00
C HIS A 108 12.50 19.05 12.92
N THR A 109 13.58 19.75 12.54
CA THR A 109 14.70 20.09 13.43
C THR A 109 14.40 21.36 14.20
#